data_AF-A0A397JI02-F1
#
_entry.id   AF-A0A397JI02-F1
#
_cell.length_a   1.000
_cell.length_b   1.000
_cell.length_c   1.000
_cell.angle_alpha   90.00
_cell.angle_beta   90.00
_cell.angle_gamma   90.00
#
_symmetry.space_group_name_H-M   'P 1'
#
loop_
_entity.id
_entity.type
_entity.pdbx_description
1 polymer ?
#
loop_
_entity_poly.entity_id
_entity_poly.type
_entity_poly.pdbx_seq_one_letter_code
_entity_poly.pdbx_strand_id
1 'polypeptide(L)'
;MMKESDEIYDQTFINSNKRWTFYFDMILQRKQSNSHLKFLKLHSWIYHIVDTIREYGAINGYTTETYESLHKTYVKIPYRPSNKKEVEKQIMENIRCRAIVSRNCVGKTKTPMAFVPWFSNIAVNMNEEELSEYLSDKGICYAQTLLITEIRLPNKSLMHLALVQWYDFIEETLFVYSGPLLRLVEVYNFIEIEAIEDTIHVVPRFDKNNEYFINKYLF
;
A
#
# COMPACT_ATOMS: atom_id res chain seq x y z
N MET A 1 -7.78 -16.41 -43.19
CA MET A 1 -6.48 -17.03 -43.52
C MET A 1 -5.52 -16.75 -42.38
N MET A 2 -5.41 -17.66 -41.41
CA MET A 2 -4.28 -17.65 -40.46
C MET A 2 -3.03 -18.07 -41.23
N LYS A 3 -1.92 -17.37 -41.02
CA LYS A 3 -0.66 -17.55 -41.76
C LYS A 3 0.04 -18.83 -41.27
N GLU A 4 0.61 -19.61 -42.18
CA GLU A 4 1.40 -20.84 -41.91
C GLU A 4 2.46 -20.68 -40.81
N SER A 5 2.90 -19.45 -40.54
CA SER A 5 3.79 -19.13 -39.43
C SER A 5 3.20 -19.46 -38.05
N ASP A 6 1.94 -19.15 -37.81
CA ASP A 6 1.32 -19.30 -36.48
C ASP A 6 1.13 -20.78 -36.12
N GLU A 7 0.85 -21.61 -37.12
CA GLU A 7 0.68 -23.06 -36.98
C GLU A 7 2.01 -23.78 -36.63
N ILE A 8 3.13 -23.32 -37.19
CA ILE A 8 4.46 -23.83 -36.86
C ILE A 8 4.83 -23.48 -35.42
N TYR A 9 4.59 -22.23 -34.99
CA TYR A 9 4.85 -21.79 -33.62
C TYR A 9 4.04 -22.58 -32.59
N ASP A 10 2.75 -22.81 -32.85
CA ASP A 10 1.86 -23.61 -32.00
C ASP A 10 2.36 -25.06 -31.86
N GLN A 11 2.79 -25.68 -32.95
CA GLN A 11 3.28 -27.05 -32.92
C GLN A 11 4.61 -27.18 -32.14
N THR A 12 5.52 -26.20 -32.26
CA THR A 12 6.73 -26.15 -31.43
C THR A 12 6.43 -25.97 -29.95
N PHE A 13 5.44 -25.13 -29.61
CA PHE A 13 5.03 -24.92 -28.22
C PHE A 13 4.40 -26.19 -27.62
N ILE A 14 3.49 -26.85 -28.34
CA ILE A 14 2.87 -28.12 -27.93
C ILE A 14 3.94 -29.22 -27.74
N ASN A 15 4.88 -29.34 -28.68
CA ASN A 15 5.95 -30.33 -28.59
C ASN A 15 6.89 -30.05 -27.41
N SER A 16 7.15 -28.78 -27.12
CA SER A 16 7.96 -28.36 -25.96
C SER A 16 7.24 -28.66 -24.64
N ASN A 17 5.93 -28.40 -24.56
CA ASN A 17 5.12 -28.77 -23.40
C ASN A 17 5.12 -30.29 -23.19
N LYS A 18 4.87 -31.10 -24.23
CA LYS A 18 4.92 -32.58 -24.13
C LYS A 18 6.28 -33.10 -23.69
N ARG A 19 7.37 -32.46 -24.13
CA ARG A 19 8.74 -32.83 -23.75
C ARG A 19 9.03 -32.45 -22.30
N TRP A 20 8.60 -31.26 -21.88
CA TRP A 20 8.72 -30.82 -20.48
C TRP A 20 7.92 -31.73 -19.53
N THR A 21 6.69 -32.10 -19.88
CA THR A 21 5.85 -32.99 -19.05
C THR A 21 6.50 -34.36 -18.90
N PHE A 22 7.08 -34.90 -19.97
CA PHE A 22 7.82 -36.16 -19.91
C PHE A 22 8.99 -36.10 -18.92
N TYR A 23 9.80 -35.04 -18.95
CA TYR A 23 10.89 -34.87 -17.99
C TYR A 23 10.40 -34.60 -16.57
N PHE A 24 9.33 -33.82 -16.41
CA PHE A 24 8.70 -33.52 -15.12
C PHE A 24 8.17 -34.80 -14.45
N ASP A 25 7.45 -35.62 -15.20
CA ASP A 25 6.96 -36.93 -14.76
C ASP A 25 8.11 -37.87 -14.40
N MET A 26 9.14 -37.96 -15.25
CA MET A 26 10.32 -38.80 -14.99
C MET A 26 11.04 -38.41 -13.69
N ILE A 27 11.13 -37.11 -13.39
CA ILE A 27 11.78 -36.60 -12.18
C ILE A 27 10.93 -36.86 -10.92
N LEU A 28 9.62 -36.63 -10.99
CA LEU A 28 8.74 -36.73 -9.81
C LEU A 28 8.26 -38.15 -9.53
N GLN A 29 8.05 -38.99 -10.55
CA GLN A 29 7.68 -40.40 -10.34
C GLN A 29 8.81 -41.20 -9.67
N ARG A 30 10.08 -40.83 -9.89
CA ARG A 30 11.23 -41.41 -9.16
C ARG A 30 11.25 -41.06 -7.67
N LYS A 31 10.48 -40.06 -7.22
CA LYS A 31 10.50 -39.53 -5.85
C LYS A 31 9.17 -39.67 -5.10
N GLN A 32 8.40 -40.73 -5.35
CA GLN A 32 7.33 -41.19 -4.44
C GLN A 32 6.03 -40.35 -4.54
N SER A 33 5.10 -40.76 -5.41
CA SER A 33 3.73 -40.23 -5.38
C SER A 33 2.72 -41.35 -5.69
N ASN A 34 1.88 -41.70 -4.71
CA ASN A 34 0.82 -42.72 -4.86
C ASN A 34 -0.41 -42.19 -5.63
N SER A 35 -0.45 -40.90 -6.00
CA SER A 35 -1.57 -40.25 -6.69
C SER A 35 -1.41 -40.21 -8.22
N HIS A 36 -0.35 -40.82 -8.77
CA HIS A 36 0.01 -40.76 -10.19
C HIS A 36 0.06 -39.34 -10.77
N LEU A 37 0.40 -38.33 -9.96
CA LEU A 37 0.55 -36.92 -10.37
C LEU A 37 -0.69 -36.33 -11.09
N LYS A 38 -1.90 -36.76 -10.72
CA LYS A 38 -3.17 -36.21 -11.26
C LYS A 38 -3.48 -34.81 -10.71
N PHE A 39 -2.68 -33.81 -11.08
CA PHE A 39 -2.94 -32.42 -10.74
C PHE A 39 -3.87 -31.80 -11.79
N LEU A 40 -5.07 -31.39 -11.38
CA LEU A 40 -6.06 -30.78 -12.27
C LEU A 40 -5.51 -29.55 -13.00
N LYS A 41 -4.70 -28.73 -12.30
CA LYS A 41 -4.01 -27.57 -12.88
C LYS A 41 -2.98 -27.96 -13.95
N LEU A 42 -2.22 -29.02 -13.70
CA LEU A 42 -1.24 -29.52 -14.66
C LEU A 42 -1.93 -30.09 -15.89
N HIS A 43 -3.01 -30.86 -15.71
CA HIS A 43 -3.82 -31.40 -16.80
C HIS A 43 -4.38 -30.27 -17.68
N SER A 44 -4.96 -29.24 -17.06
CA SER A 44 -5.45 -28.06 -17.78
C SER A 44 -4.34 -27.34 -18.54
N TRP A 45 -3.15 -27.24 -17.95
CA TRP A 45 -2.01 -26.59 -18.59
C TRP A 45 -1.42 -27.40 -19.76
N ILE A 46 -1.45 -28.73 -19.70
CA ILE A 46 -0.91 -29.58 -20.77
C ILE A 46 -1.87 -29.64 -21.96
N TYR A 47 -3.15 -29.84 -21.69
CA TYR A 47 -4.13 -30.18 -22.73
C TYR A 47 -4.94 -29.00 -23.23
N HIS A 48 -5.23 -28.02 -22.36
CA HIS A 48 -6.17 -26.97 -22.70
C HIS A 48 -5.53 -25.61 -22.88
N ILE A 49 -4.27 -25.39 -22.47
CA ILE A 49 -3.65 -24.05 -22.48
C ILE A 49 -3.62 -23.40 -23.86
N VAL A 50 -3.37 -24.17 -24.91
CA VAL A 50 -3.29 -23.67 -26.29
C VAL A 50 -4.68 -23.31 -26.80
N ASP A 51 -5.66 -24.19 -26.59
CA ASP A 51 -7.07 -23.91 -26.92
C ASP A 51 -7.57 -22.67 -26.15
N THR A 52 -7.19 -22.55 -24.87
CA THR A 52 -7.55 -21.41 -24.02
C THR A 52 -6.93 -20.11 -24.56
N ILE A 53 -5.66 -20.12 -24.97
CA ILE A 53 -5.01 -18.93 -25.56
C ILE A 53 -5.63 -18.57 -26.91
N ARG A 54 -6.02 -19.57 -27.70
CA ARG A 54 -6.64 -19.35 -29.01
C ARG A 54 -8.03 -18.75 -28.91
N GLU A 55 -8.82 -19.21 -27.95
CA GLU A 55 -10.20 -18.78 -27.74
C GLU A 55 -10.29 -17.47 -26.96
N TYR A 56 -9.44 -17.31 -25.93
CA TYR A 56 -9.54 -16.22 -24.96
C TYR A 56 -8.35 -15.24 -25.00
N GLY A 57 -7.27 -15.54 -25.71
CA GLY A 57 -6.07 -14.70 -25.77
C GLY A 57 -5.12 -14.92 -24.59
N ALA A 58 -4.29 -13.92 -24.28
CA ALA A 58 -3.26 -14.05 -23.24
C ALA A 58 -3.86 -14.36 -21.86
N ILE A 59 -3.41 -15.45 -21.23
CA ILE A 59 -3.90 -15.95 -19.93
C ILE A 59 -3.73 -14.92 -18.80
N ASN A 60 -2.75 -14.01 -18.93
CA ASN A 60 -2.51 -12.96 -17.94
C ASN A 60 -3.72 -12.03 -17.73
N GLY A 61 -4.63 -11.93 -18.71
CA GLY A 61 -5.88 -11.19 -18.56
C GLY A 61 -6.94 -11.89 -17.69
N TYR A 62 -6.78 -13.18 -17.43
CA TYR A 62 -7.73 -14.03 -16.68
C TYR A 62 -7.24 -14.41 -15.29
N THR A 63 -6.14 -13.82 -14.82
CA THR A 63 -5.62 -14.11 -13.48
C THR A 63 -6.50 -13.46 -12.41
N THR A 64 -6.57 -14.10 -11.23
CA THR A 64 -7.27 -13.55 -10.06
C THR A 64 -6.46 -12.46 -9.36
N GLU A 65 -5.30 -12.07 -9.88
CA GLU A 65 -4.35 -11.16 -9.24
C GLU A 65 -4.98 -9.80 -8.91
N THR A 66 -5.71 -9.22 -9.88
CA THR A 66 -6.43 -7.95 -9.68
C THR A 66 -7.49 -8.08 -8.58
N TYR A 67 -8.29 -9.15 -8.61
CA TYR A 67 -9.32 -9.39 -7.60
C TYR A 67 -8.72 -9.61 -6.21
N GLU A 68 -7.64 -10.39 -6.13
CA GLU A 68 -6.91 -10.63 -4.88
C GLU A 68 -6.29 -9.34 -4.32
N SER A 69 -5.77 -8.48 -5.19
CA SER A 69 -5.23 -7.18 -4.82
C SER A 69 -6.33 -6.26 -4.29
N LEU A 70 -7.45 -6.15 -5.00
CA LEU A 70 -8.62 -5.38 -4.55
C LEU A 70 -9.16 -5.89 -3.21
N HIS A 71 -9.32 -7.21 -3.07
CA HIS A 71 -9.79 -7.82 -1.83
C HIS A 71 -8.82 -7.60 -0.67
N LYS A 72 -7.50 -7.68 -0.90
CA LYS A 72 -6.51 -7.31 0.12
C LYS A 72 -6.69 -5.85 0.54
N THR A 73 -6.81 -4.94 -0.43
CA THR A 73 -6.85 -3.50 -0.20
C THR A 73 -8.13 -3.03 0.48
N TYR A 74 -9.28 -3.42 -0.04
CA TYR A 74 -10.58 -2.90 0.40
C TYR A 74 -11.25 -3.77 1.45
N VAL A 75 -10.82 -5.01 1.65
CA VAL A 75 -11.44 -5.91 2.64
C VAL A 75 -10.45 -6.27 3.73
N LYS A 76 -9.34 -6.94 3.41
CA LYS A 76 -8.43 -7.46 4.44
C LYS A 76 -7.75 -6.37 5.26
N ILE A 77 -7.25 -5.31 4.63
CA ILE A 77 -6.57 -4.21 5.30
C ILE A 77 -7.50 -3.46 6.27
N PRO A 78 -8.69 -2.97 5.88
CA PRO A 78 -9.59 -2.29 6.80
C PRO A 78 -10.24 -3.23 7.82
N TYR A 79 -10.35 -4.53 7.53
CA TYR A 79 -10.84 -5.53 8.48
C TYR A 79 -9.89 -5.74 9.67
N ARG A 80 -8.57 -5.78 9.43
CA ARG A 80 -7.56 -6.01 10.49
C ARG A 80 -7.65 -5.07 11.70
N PRO A 81 -7.78 -3.74 11.53
CA PRO A 81 -7.95 -2.80 12.64
C PRO A 81 -9.40 -2.68 13.14
N SER A 82 -10.36 -3.38 12.53
CA SER A 82 -11.76 -3.34 12.98
C SER A 82 -11.94 -4.08 14.31
N ASN A 83 -12.90 -3.63 15.13
CA ASN A 83 -13.22 -4.28 16.40
C ASN A 83 -14.20 -5.47 16.23
N LYS A 84 -14.46 -5.89 14.98
CA LYS A 84 -15.36 -6.99 14.59
C LYS A 84 -16.85 -6.80 14.91
N LYS A 85 -17.27 -5.63 15.43
CA LYS A 85 -18.69 -5.24 15.53
C LYS A 85 -19.06 -4.38 14.34
N GLU A 86 -20.24 -4.59 13.75
CA GLU A 86 -20.69 -3.84 12.55
C GLU A 86 -19.59 -3.73 11.47
N VAL A 87 -18.96 -4.85 11.12
CA VAL A 87 -17.73 -4.91 10.31
C VAL A 87 -17.83 -4.15 8.99
N GLU A 88 -18.93 -4.34 8.26
CA GLU A 88 -19.15 -3.72 6.95
C GLU A 88 -19.14 -2.19 7.05
N LYS A 89 -19.81 -1.64 8.07
CA LYS A 89 -19.86 -0.21 8.34
C LYS A 89 -18.48 0.35 8.67
N GLN A 90 -17.70 -0.36 9.48
CA GLN A 90 -16.33 0.05 9.81
C GLN A 90 -15.39 -0.01 8.61
N ILE A 91 -15.53 -1.02 7.74
CA ILE A 91 -14.75 -1.11 6.50
C ILE A 91 -15.09 0.06 5.58
N MET A 92 -16.39 0.33 5.37
CA MET A 92 -16.84 1.45 4.55
C MET A 92 -16.35 2.80 5.08
N GLU A 93 -16.42 3.02 6.39
CA GLU A 93 -15.93 4.26 7.00
C GLU A 93 -14.40 4.39 6.89
N ASN A 94 -13.65 3.30 7.08
CA ASN A 94 -12.20 3.32 6.90
C ASN A 94 -11.79 3.67 5.46
N ILE A 95 -12.47 3.09 4.47
CA ILE A 95 -12.25 3.40 3.04
C ILE A 95 -12.58 4.87 2.77
N ARG A 96 -13.68 5.38 3.35
CA ARG A 96 -14.09 6.78 3.21
C ARG A 96 -13.05 7.73 3.80
N CYS A 97 -12.60 7.51 5.03
CA CYS A 97 -11.56 8.32 5.66
C CYS A 97 -10.27 8.32 4.82
N ARG A 98 -9.85 7.15 4.31
CA ARG A 98 -8.69 7.07 3.40
C ARG A 98 -8.89 7.90 2.12
N ALA A 99 -10.08 7.85 1.53
CA ALA A 99 -10.39 8.60 0.32
C ALA A 99 -10.40 10.13 0.58
N ILE A 100 -10.87 10.57 1.75
CA ILE A 100 -10.86 11.99 2.16
C ILE A 100 -9.42 12.47 2.36
N VAL A 101 -8.61 11.72 3.12
CA VAL A 101 -7.19 12.03 3.33
C VAL A 101 -6.46 12.09 1.99
N SER A 102 -6.66 11.11 1.11
CA SER A 102 -6.02 11.12 -0.22
C SER A 102 -6.47 12.27 -1.11
N ARG A 103 -7.65 12.86 -0.89
CA ARG A 103 -8.15 14.02 -1.64
C ARG A 103 -7.54 15.33 -1.18
N ASN A 104 -7.29 15.48 0.12
CA ASN A 104 -6.62 16.66 0.67
C ASN A 104 -5.14 16.71 0.26
N CYS A 105 -4.52 15.56 -0.01
CA CYS A 105 -3.16 15.46 -0.55
C CYS A 105 -3.06 15.56 -2.08
N VAL A 106 -4.13 15.95 -2.82
CA VAL A 106 -4.09 16.04 -4.30
C VAL A 106 -3.42 17.36 -4.73
N GLY A 107 -2.13 17.42 -4.45
CA GLY A 107 -1.16 18.30 -5.06
C GLY A 107 0.09 17.50 -5.34
N LYS A 108 0.08 16.71 -6.43
CA LYS A 108 1.19 15.89 -7.00
C LYS A 108 1.22 14.43 -6.53
N THR A 109 0.82 13.51 -7.43
CA THR A 109 1.59 12.30 -7.83
C THR A 109 0.73 11.39 -8.73
N LYS A 110 1.35 10.86 -9.80
CA LYS A 110 0.76 9.93 -10.76
C LYS A 110 1.49 8.58 -10.70
N THR A 111 1.43 7.84 -9.59
CA THR A 111 1.90 6.44 -9.57
C THR A 111 1.26 5.63 -8.44
N PRO A 112 0.72 4.43 -8.71
CA PRO A 112 0.30 3.50 -7.66
C PRO A 112 1.49 2.62 -7.26
N MET A 113 2.13 2.91 -6.11
CA MET A 113 3.18 2.06 -5.53
C MET A 113 2.81 1.57 -4.13
N ALA A 114 3.36 0.39 -3.80
CA ALA A 114 2.90 -0.55 -2.78
C ALA A 114 2.70 0.01 -1.36
N PHE A 115 1.59 -0.43 -0.76
CA PHE A 115 0.99 0.02 0.50
C PHE A 115 1.73 -0.47 1.76
N VAL A 116 2.78 0.24 2.15
CA VAL A 116 3.12 0.42 3.58
C VAL A 116 2.05 1.38 4.16
N PRO A 117 1.63 1.30 5.44
CA PRO A 117 0.69 2.28 5.98
C PRO A 117 1.39 3.65 6.07
N TRP A 118 1.39 4.38 4.96
CA TRP A 118 2.02 5.70 4.77
C TRP A 118 1.33 6.80 5.60
N PHE A 119 0.31 6.47 6.38
CA PHE A 119 -0.63 7.45 6.93
C PHE A 119 -0.36 7.82 8.39
N SER A 120 0.76 7.40 8.98
CA SER A 120 1.06 7.82 10.35
C SER A 120 1.67 9.21 10.35
N ASN A 121 2.59 9.58 9.46
CA ASN A 121 3.33 10.83 9.61
C ASN A 121 2.82 11.92 8.67
N ILE A 122 2.57 13.10 9.24
CA ILE A 122 1.90 14.23 8.61
C ILE A 122 2.69 15.52 8.82
N ALA A 123 2.54 16.44 7.87
CA ALA A 123 2.95 17.83 7.96
C ALA A 123 1.72 18.68 8.31
N VAL A 124 1.87 19.53 9.31
CA VAL A 124 0.83 20.43 9.81
C VAL A 124 1.35 21.85 9.68
N ASN A 125 0.56 22.70 9.03
CA ASN A 125 0.86 24.12 8.93
C ASN A 125 0.41 24.82 10.22
N MET A 126 1.33 25.52 10.88
CA MET A 126 1.05 26.27 12.11
C MET A 126 0.57 27.69 11.78
N ASN A 127 -0.27 28.26 12.63
CA ASN A 127 -0.65 29.66 12.50
C ASN A 127 0.59 30.57 12.66
N GLU A 128 0.70 31.60 11.81
CA GLU A 128 1.84 32.52 11.81
C GLU A 128 2.10 33.20 13.18
N GLU A 129 1.04 33.37 13.99
CA GLU A 129 1.12 33.98 15.32
C GLU A 129 1.81 33.08 16.36
N GLU A 130 1.69 31.75 16.24
CA GLU A 130 2.30 30.77 17.16
C GLU A 130 3.68 30.32 16.69
N LEU A 131 4.05 30.65 15.45
CA LEU A 131 5.27 30.21 14.78
C LEU A 131 6.55 30.70 15.46
N SER A 132 6.49 31.84 16.17
CA SER A 132 7.65 32.43 16.85
C SER A 132 8.07 31.65 18.11
N GLU A 133 7.23 30.77 18.62
CA GLU A 133 7.49 30.01 19.84
C GLU A 133 8.15 28.65 19.57
N TYR A 134 8.19 28.20 18.31
CA TYR A 134 8.65 26.87 17.93
C TYR A 134 9.72 26.90 16.83
N LEU A 135 10.67 25.95 16.91
CA LEU A 135 11.52 25.63 15.76
C LEU A 135 10.64 24.97 14.69
N SER A 136 10.59 25.55 13.50
CA SER A 136 9.78 25.05 12.39
C SER A 136 10.57 25.06 11.08
N ASP A 137 10.21 24.14 10.18
CA ASP A 137 10.77 24.11 8.83
C ASP A 137 9.90 24.99 7.92
N LYS A 138 10.18 26.30 7.93
CA LYS A 138 9.41 27.32 7.20
C LYS A 138 7.92 27.35 7.60
N GLY A 139 7.62 27.14 8.88
CA GLY A 139 6.27 27.13 9.42
C GLY A 139 5.55 25.79 9.40
N ILE A 140 6.22 24.74 8.91
CA ILE A 140 5.68 23.38 8.93
C ILE A 140 6.21 22.64 10.17
N CYS A 141 5.28 22.05 10.90
CA CYS A 141 5.54 21.11 11.99
C CYS A 141 5.15 19.70 11.57
N TYR A 142 5.72 18.70 12.24
CA TYR A 142 5.57 17.31 11.85
C TYR A 142 4.97 16.50 12.98
N ALA A 143 4.03 15.61 12.67
CA ALA A 143 3.38 14.79 13.68
C ALA A 143 3.09 13.37 13.19
N GLN A 144 2.92 12.46 14.13
CA GLN A 144 2.47 11.11 13.92
C GLN A 144 1.00 10.98 14.36
N THR A 145 0.10 10.76 13.42
CA THR A 145 -1.30 10.40 13.63
C THR A 145 -1.41 9.04 14.31
N LEU A 146 -2.05 9.03 15.46
CA LEU A 146 -2.32 7.84 16.27
C LEU A 146 -3.76 7.35 16.11
N LEU A 147 -4.71 8.28 16.03
CA LEU A 147 -6.14 7.98 15.94
C LEU A 147 -6.85 9.03 15.10
N ILE A 148 -7.79 8.60 14.26
CA ILE A 148 -8.75 9.50 13.62
C ILE A 148 -10.11 9.22 14.23
N THR A 149 -10.79 10.27 14.67
CA THR A 149 -12.10 10.19 15.32
C THR A 149 -13.06 11.22 14.74
N GLU A 150 -14.35 10.95 14.84
CA GLU A 150 -15.41 11.84 14.43
C GLU A 150 -16.20 12.28 15.66
N ILE A 151 -16.38 13.58 15.83
CA ILE A 151 -17.21 14.13 16.90
C ILE A 151 -18.45 14.76 16.29
N ARG A 152 -19.61 14.34 16.80
CA ARG A 152 -20.91 14.92 16.47
C ARG A 152 -21.34 15.85 17.59
N LEU A 153 -21.35 17.15 17.33
CA LEU A 153 -21.93 18.13 18.23
C LEU A 153 -23.42 18.31 17.89
N PRO A 154 -24.32 18.38 18.88
CA PRO A 154 -25.77 18.41 18.64
C PRO A 154 -26.26 19.60 17.80
N ASN A 155 -25.45 20.66 17.64
CA ASN A 155 -25.78 21.88 16.90
C ASN A 155 -24.71 22.32 15.87
N LYS A 156 -23.75 21.46 15.51
CA LYS A 156 -22.71 21.77 14.51
C LYS A 156 -22.54 20.64 13.50
N SER A 157 -21.90 20.94 12.38
CA SER A 157 -21.46 19.95 11.40
C SER A 157 -20.53 18.92 12.03
N LEU A 158 -20.45 17.76 11.38
CA LEU A 158 -19.47 16.72 11.66
C LEU A 158 -18.06 17.33 11.73
N MET A 159 -17.31 17.02 12.78
CA MET A 159 -15.88 17.37 12.85
C MET A 159 -15.05 16.09 12.85
N HIS A 160 -14.10 16.02 11.93
CA HIS A 160 -13.11 14.94 11.90
C HIS A 160 -11.82 15.43 12.55
N LEU A 161 -11.42 14.77 13.63
CA LEU A 161 -10.23 15.08 14.40
C LEU A 161 -9.22 13.95 14.31
N ALA A 162 -7.94 14.30 14.29
CA ALA A 162 -6.83 13.38 14.42
C ALA A 162 -6.13 13.61 15.77
N LEU A 163 -5.97 12.55 16.56
CA LEU A 163 -5.03 12.52 17.67
C LEU A 163 -3.63 12.32 17.09
N VAL A 164 -2.75 13.27 17.35
CA VAL A 164 -1.40 13.28 16.81
C VAL A 164 -0.36 13.36 17.93
N GLN A 165 0.80 12.75 17.71
CA GLN A 165 2.00 12.83 18.53
C GLN A 165 3.05 13.65 17.79
N TRP A 166 3.62 14.67 18.41
CA TRP A 166 4.50 15.60 17.71
C TRP A 166 5.94 15.10 17.55
N TYR A 167 6.59 15.60 16.50
CA TYR A 167 8.03 15.57 16.33
C TYR A 167 8.62 16.95 16.61
N ASP A 168 9.72 16.98 17.35
CA ASP A 168 10.48 18.18 17.67
C ASP A 168 11.80 18.21 16.88
N PHE A 169 12.29 19.41 16.58
CA PHE A 169 13.54 19.59 15.84
C PHE A 169 14.74 19.41 16.76
N ILE A 170 15.78 18.73 16.28
CA ILE A 170 17.02 18.59 17.04
C ILE A 170 17.87 19.86 16.82
N GLU A 171 17.90 20.73 17.84
CA GLU A 171 18.49 22.09 17.81
C GLU A 171 19.94 22.16 17.32
N GLU A 172 20.76 21.12 17.57
CA GLU A 172 22.18 21.11 17.23
C GLU A 172 22.45 20.99 15.71
N THR A 173 21.54 20.37 14.96
CA THR A 173 21.67 20.21 13.50
C THR A 173 20.28 20.16 12.86
N LEU A 174 19.78 21.33 12.46
CA LEU A 174 18.49 21.45 11.76
C LEU A 174 18.42 20.60 10.48
N PHE A 175 19.55 20.39 9.80
CA PHE A 175 19.63 19.61 8.58
C PHE A 175 20.85 18.69 8.57
N VAL A 176 20.63 17.40 8.38
CA VAL A 176 21.68 16.40 8.13
C VAL A 176 21.31 15.68 6.83
N TYR A 177 22.28 15.52 5.92
CA TYR A 177 22.04 15.00 4.56
C TYR A 177 20.95 15.77 3.78
N SER A 178 20.82 17.08 4.01
CA SER A 178 19.81 17.95 3.38
C SER A 178 18.35 17.68 3.80
N GLY A 179 18.12 16.90 4.86
CA GLY A 179 16.80 16.63 5.43
C GLY A 179 16.67 17.12 6.87
N PRO A 180 15.46 17.54 7.33
CA PRO A 180 15.20 17.86 8.72
C PRO A 180 15.46 16.66 9.63
N LEU A 181 16.13 16.91 10.75
CA LEU A 181 16.37 15.91 11.80
C LEU A 181 15.41 16.15 12.97
N LEU A 182 14.67 15.11 13.32
CA LEU A 182 13.57 15.15 14.27
C LEU A 182 13.73 14.16 15.41
N ARG A 183 13.09 14.47 16.54
CA ARG A 183 12.90 13.59 17.70
C ARG A 183 11.41 13.43 17.97
N LEU A 184 10.94 12.21 18.22
CA LEU A 184 9.56 12.00 18.64
C LEU A 184 9.40 12.42 20.11
N VAL A 185 8.42 13.26 20.41
CA VAL A 185 8.13 13.75 21.76
C VAL A 185 6.82 13.17 22.29
N GLU A 186 6.68 13.10 23.61
CA GLU A 186 5.46 12.61 24.28
C GLU A 186 4.40 13.72 24.41
N VAL A 187 4.23 14.53 23.37
CA VAL A 187 3.22 15.61 23.31
C VAL A 187 2.12 15.16 22.37
N TYR A 188 0.88 15.16 22.85
CA TYR A 188 -0.28 14.66 22.12
C TYR A 188 -1.39 15.70 22.08
N ASN A 189 -1.94 15.93 20.88
CA ASN A 189 -3.02 16.89 20.68
C ASN A 189 -4.06 16.35 19.70
N PHE A 190 -5.28 16.86 19.78
CA PHE A 190 -6.26 16.72 18.72
C PHE A 190 -6.13 17.88 17.75
N ILE A 191 -6.02 17.58 16.47
CA ILE A 191 -6.05 18.56 15.39
C ILE A 191 -7.21 18.24 14.44
N GLU A 192 -7.74 19.25 13.78
CA GLU A 192 -8.68 19.03 12.67
C GLU A 192 -7.94 18.45 11.47
N ILE A 193 -8.55 17.50 10.77
CA ILE A 193 -7.94 16.90 9.57
C ILE A 193 -7.66 17.96 8.49
N GLU A 194 -8.41 19.07 8.49
CA GLU A 194 -8.22 20.19 7.57
C GLU A 194 -6.92 20.96 7.81
N ALA A 195 -6.32 20.86 9.01
CA ALA A 195 -5.03 21.47 9.32
C ALA A 195 -3.84 20.66 8.77
N ILE A 196 -4.09 19.44 8.28
CA ILE A 196 -3.05 18.58 7.70
C ILE A 196 -2.76 19.08 6.28
N GLU A 197 -1.53 19.56 6.07
CA GLU A 197 -1.09 20.09 4.78
C GLU A 197 -0.65 18.95 3.86
N ASP A 198 0.15 18.01 4.36
CA ASP A 198 0.66 16.90 3.55
C ASP A 198 0.98 15.65 4.39
N THR A 199 1.14 14.51 3.72
CA THR A 199 1.68 13.28 4.31
C THR A 199 3.17 13.19 4.05
N ILE A 200 3.94 12.84 5.08
CA ILE A 200 5.40 12.80 4.99
C ILE A 200 5.96 11.41 5.26
N HIS A 201 7.17 11.17 4.75
CA HIS A 201 7.90 9.95 5.04
C HIS A 201 9.00 10.21 6.06
N VAL A 202 8.87 9.61 7.24
CA VAL A 202 9.82 9.70 8.34
C VAL A 202 10.60 8.40 8.42
N VAL A 203 11.94 8.50 8.39
CA VAL A 203 12.86 7.37 8.40
C VAL A 203 13.63 7.36 9.72
N PRO A 204 13.57 6.28 10.52
CA PRO A 204 14.36 6.18 11.73
C PRO A 204 15.84 6.10 11.39
N ARG A 205 16.65 6.80 12.19
CA ARG A 205 18.10 6.74 12.11
C ARG A 205 18.59 5.39 12.65
N PHE A 206 19.55 4.77 11.97
CA PHE A 206 19.99 3.41 12.28
C PHE A 206 20.90 3.32 13.52
N ASP A 207 21.74 4.34 13.72
CA ASP A 207 22.77 4.40 14.76
C ASP A 207 22.28 4.99 16.09
N LYS A 208 21.08 5.57 16.13
CA LYS A 208 20.57 6.29 17.30
C LYS A 208 19.09 6.04 17.53
N ASN A 209 18.72 5.89 18.80
CA ASN A 209 17.34 5.75 19.22
C ASN A 209 16.63 7.11 19.23
N ASN A 210 15.38 7.11 18.79
CA ASN A 210 14.50 8.28 18.79
C ASN A 210 14.98 9.49 17.95
N GLU A 211 15.80 9.25 16.92
CA GLU A 211 16.15 10.23 15.91
C GLU A 211 15.59 9.81 14.56
N TYR A 212 15.01 10.76 13.83
CA TYR A 212 14.34 10.49 12.56
C TYR A 212 14.66 11.54 11.51
N PHE A 213 14.75 11.12 10.25
CA PHE A 213 14.90 12.00 9.11
C PHE A 213 13.60 12.12 8.36
N ILE A 214 13.30 13.30 7.85
CA ILE A 214 12.25 13.46 6.84
C ILE A 214 12.86 13.23 5.47
N ASN A 215 12.33 12.25 4.75
CA ASN A 215 12.69 12.04 3.36
C ASN A 215 11.87 12.99 2.46
N LYS A 216 12.50 14.11 2.09
CA LYS A 216 11.94 15.08 1.14
C LYS A 216 12.07 14.66 -0.34
N TYR A 217 12.78 13.57 -0.63
CA TYR A 217 13.15 13.14 -1.99
C TYR A 217 12.27 12.00 -2.54
N LEU A 218 11.22 11.60 -1.82
CA LEU A 218 10.29 10.56 -2.27
C LEU A 218 9.12 11.09 -3.13
N PHE A 219 9.16 12.37 -3.54
CA PHE A 219 8.08 13.04 -4.30
C PHE A 219 8.62 13.83 -5.49
#